data_AF-A0A851DJW4-F1
#
_entry.id   AF-A0A851DJW4-F1
#
_cell.length_a   1.000
_cell.length_b   1.000
_cell.length_c   1.000
_cell.angle_alpha   90.00
_cell.angle_beta   90.00
_cell.angle_gamma   90.00
#
_symmetry.space_group_name_H-M   'P 1'
#
loop_
_entity.id
_entity.type
_entity.pdbx_description
1 polymer ?
#
loop_
_entity_poly.entity_id
_entity_poly.type
_entity_poly.pdbx_seq_one_letter_code
_entity_poly.pdbx_strand_id
1 'polypeptide(L)'
;LLSCCLNAACVGLLDAGLPLSSLFCGVTCALSPAGSVLLDPSAQQEQESRAVLTFAIAGADRRLLSVTTRGTCSVEEMQQCLAAAQRAADTIFQFYRDSVRRKYSKS
;
A
#
# COMPACT_ATOMS: atom_id res chain seq x y z
N LEU A 1 0.61 7.83 6.64
CA LEU A 1 0.17 8.93 5.71
C LEU A 1 0.52 8.68 4.23
N LEU A 2 1.76 8.35 3.88
CA LEU A 2 2.21 8.24 2.48
C LEU A 2 1.39 7.23 1.64
N SER A 3 1.08 6.05 2.20
CA SER A 3 0.23 5.05 1.53
C SER A 3 -1.13 5.59 1.13
N CYS A 4 -1.77 6.37 2.00
CA CYS A 4 -3.06 7.00 1.73
C CYS A 4 -2.97 7.99 0.55
N CYS A 5 -1.93 8.82 0.50
CA CYS A 5 -1.72 9.76 -0.60
C CYS A 5 -1.52 9.04 -1.94
N LEU A 6 -0.76 7.94 -1.96
CA LEU A 6 -0.59 7.11 -3.16
C LEU A 6 -1.95 6.55 -3.64
N ASN A 7 -2.75 6.05 -2.70
CA ASN A 7 -4.07 5.48 -3.00
C ASN A 7 -5.03 6.55 -3.54
N ALA A 8 -5.08 7.72 -2.90
CA ALA A 8 -5.89 8.85 -3.33
C ALA A 8 -5.46 9.37 -4.71
N ALA A 9 -4.16 9.46 -4.96
CA ALA A 9 -3.63 9.86 -6.26
C ALA A 9 -4.02 8.86 -7.36
N CYS A 10 -3.88 7.55 -7.12
CA CYS A 10 -4.26 6.54 -8.10
C CYS A 10 -5.76 6.61 -8.44
N VAL A 11 -6.63 6.73 -7.43
CA VAL A 11 -8.07 6.85 -7.64
C VAL A 11 -8.43 8.17 -8.31
N GLY A 12 -7.76 9.28 -7.97
CA GLY A 12 -7.96 10.58 -8.62
C GLY A 12 -7.56 10.58 -10.10
N LEU A 13 -6.44 9.94 -10.45
CA LEU A 13 -6.02 9.75 -11.84
C LEU A 13 -7.01 8.88 -12.62
N LEU A 14 -7.51 7.82 -11.99
CA LEU A 14 -8.53 6.94 -12.56
C LEU A 14 -9.86 7.68 -12.78
N ASP A 15 -10.27 8.52 -11.82
CA ASP A 15 -11.48 9.34 -11.91
C ASP A 15 -11.38 10.41 -13.01
N ALA A 16 -10.19 10.98 -13.18
CA ALA A 16 -9.88 11.92 -14.27
C ALA A 16 -9.83 11.25 -15.65
N GLY A 17 -9.97 9.92 -15.74
CA GLY A 17 -9.91 9.18 -16.99
C GLY A 17 -8.52 9.18 -17.64
N LEU A 18 -7.46 9.43 -16.86
CA LEU A 18 -6.09 9.46 -17.38
C LEU A 18 -5.59 8.03 -17.65
N PRO A 19 -5.00 7.77 -18.83
CA PRO A 19 -4.47 6.45 -19.14
C PRO A 19 -3.25 6.15 -18.26
N LEU A 20 -3.33 5.06 -17.50
CA LEU A 20 -2.24 4.54 -16.68
C LEU A 20 -1.78 3.20 -17.25
N SER A 21 -0.47 2.93 -17.21
CA SER A 21 0.08 1.61 -17.58
C SER A 21 -0.37 0.50 -16.62
N SER A 22 -0.57 0.84 -15.35
CA SER A 22 -1.17 -0.01 -14.34
C SER A 22 -1.71 0.84 -13.20
N LEU A 23 -2.74 0.36 -12.50
CA LEU A 23 -3.12 0.92 -11.20
C LEU A 23 -1.99 0.68 -10.20
N PHE A 24 -1.90 1.50 -9.16
CA PHE A 24 -0.96 1.30 -8.08
C PHE A 24 -1.60 1.60 -6.73
N CYS A 25 -1.09 0.97 -5.68
CA CYS A 25 -1.51 1.26 -4.31
C CYS A 25 -0.31 1.35 -3.38
N GLY A 26 -0.43 2.19 -2.37
CA GLY A 26 0.45 2.25 -1.22
C GLY A 26 -0.06 1.38 -0.07
N VAL A 27 0.83 0.62 0.55
CA VAL A 27 0.59 -0.11 1.81
C VAL A 27 1.68 0.25 2.79
N THR A 28 1.31 0.56 4.03
CA THR A 28 2.30 0.84 5.09
C THR A 28 2.38 -0.35 6.04
N CYS A 29 3.60 -0.76 6.37
CA CYS A 29 3.91 -1.80 7.33
C CYS A 29 4.69 -1.18 8.50
N ALA A 30 4.31 -1.51 9.72
CA ALA A 30 5.14 -1.25 10.91
C ALA A 30 5.78 -2.55 11.38
N LEU A 31 7.07 -2.49 11.66
CA LEU A 31 7.82 -3.57 12.25
C LEU A 31 7.94 -3.32 13.76
N SER A 32 7.37 -4.20 14.56
CA SER A 32 7.46 -4.09 16.01
C SER A 32 8.89 -4.35 16.49
N PRO A 33 9.25 -3.89 17.71
CA PRO A 33 10.54 -4.23 18.32
C PRO A 33 10.76 -5.76 18.45
N ALA A 34 9.68 -6.54 18.54
CA ALA A 34 9.69 -7.99 18.62
C ALA A 34 9.83 -8.68 17.24
N GLY A 35 9.91 -7.92 16.14
CA GLY A 35 10.03 -8.46 14.78
C GLY A 35 8.71 -8.89 14.14
N SER A 36 7.56 -8.56 14.74
CA SER A 36 6.25 -8.81 14.13
C SER A 36 5.88 -7.71 13.13
N VAL A 37 5.30 -8.11 12.00
CA VAL A 37 4.84 -7.20 10.94
C VAL A 37 3.38 -6.84 11.17
N LEU A 38 3.10 -5.55 11.24
CA LEU A 38 1.76 -4.99 11.30
C LEU A 38 1.44 -4.26 10.00
N LEU A 39 0.28 -4.54 9.41
CA LEU A 39 -0.21 -3.87 8.19
C LEU A 39 -1.11 -2.69 8.56
N ASP A 40 -0.96 -1.60 7.81
CA ASP A 40 -1.69 -0.34 7.96
C ASP A 40 -1.76 0.16 9.42
N PRO A 41 -0.59 0.46 10.02
CA PRO A 41 -0.49 0.89 11.40
C PRO A 41 -1.20 2.23 11.65
N SER A 42 -1.70 2.40 12.87
CA SER A 42 -2.11 3.71 13.39
C SER A 42 -0.89 4.60 13.67
N ALA A 43 -1.11 5.91 13.86
CA ALA A 43 -0.04 6.84 14.20
C ALA A 43 0.72 6.44 15.48
N GLN A 44 0.02 5.89 16.48
CA GLN A 44 0.62 5.39 17.71
C GLN A 44 1.51 4.16 17.41
N GLN A 45 1.03 3.23 16.59
CA GLN A 45 1.78 2.03 16.21
C GLN A 45 3.00 2.36 15.36
N GLU A 46 2.92 3.37 14.48
CA GLU A 46 4.08 3.89 13.75
C GLU A 46 5.14 4.44 14.73
N GLN A 47 4.72 5.17 15.77
CA GLN A 47 5.64 5.77 16.74
C GLN A 47 6.32 4.76 17.67
N GLU A 48 5.63 3.69 18.03
CA GLU A 48 6.15 2.59 18.86
C GLU A 48 6.96 1.55 18.06
N SER A 49 6.90 1.62 16.72
CA SER A 49 7.58 0.67 15.85
C SER A 49 9.08 0.93 15.73
N ARG A 50 9.84 -0.15 15.50
CA ARG A 50 11.28 -0.06 15.23
C ARG A 50 11.56 0.44 13.83
N ALA A 51 10.71 0.07 12.88
CA ALA A 51 10.78 0.53 11.50
C ALA A 51 9.38 0.64 10.89
N VAL A 52 9.24 1.60 9.97
CA VAL A 52 8.03 1.79 9.15
C VAL A 52 8.45 1.70 7.69
N LEU A 53 7.80 0.81 6.94
CA LEU A 53 8.03 0.61 5.52
C LEU A 53 6.74 0.92 4.76
N THR A 54 6.79 1.85 3.81
CA THR A 54 5.69 2.12 2.89
C THR A 54 6.05 1.59 1.51
N PHE A 55 5.25 0.68 0.98
CA PHE A 55 5.44 0.07 -0.33
C PHE A 55 4.41 0.62 -1.32
N ALA A 56 4.87 1.00 -2.51
CA ALA A 56 4.02 1.27 -3.66
C ALA A 56 4.05 0.04 -4.57
N ILE A 57 2.89 -0.55 -4.85
CA ILE A 57 2.76 -1.84 -5.54
C ILE A 57 1.90 -1.65 -6.79
N ALA A 58 2.30 -2.25 -7.90
CA ALA A 58 1.54 -2.25 -9.15
C ALA A 58 0.40 -3.28 -9.13
N GLY A 59 -0.76 -2.93 -9.69
CA GLY A 59 -1.96 -3.76 -9.66
C GLY A 59 -2.02 -4.87 -10.71
N ALA A 60 -1.20 -4.80 -11.76
CA ALA A 60 -1.16 -5.83 -12.80
C ALA A 60 -0.39 -7.08 -12.33
N ASP A 61 0.80 -6.90 -11.78
CA ASP A 61 1.79 -7.95 -11.51
C ASP A 61 2.26 -7.99 -10.04
N ARG A 62 1.71 -7.12 -9.17
CA ARG A 62 2.14 -6.95 -7.77
C ARG A 62 3.62 -6.60 -7.64
N ARG A 63 4.20 -6.05 -8.70
CA ARG A 63 5.60 -5.60 -8.69
C ARG A 63 5.74 -4.41 -7.77
N LEU A 64 6.81 -4.42 -6.98
CA LEU A 64 7.22 -3.27 -6.18
C LEU A 64 7.65 -2.13 -7.10
N LEU A 65 6.97 -0.99 -7.00
CA LEU A 65 7.31 0.23 -7.74
C LEU A 65 8.27 1.11 -6.93
N SER A 66 8.05 1.21 -5.62
CA SER A 66 8.87 2.02 -4.72
C SER A 66 8.71 1.54 -3.29
N VAL A 67 9.75 1.69 -2.48
CA VAL A 67 9.73 1.46 -1.03
C VAL A 67 10.33 2.67 -0.32
N THR A 68 9.67 3.10 0.74
CA THR A 68 10.20 4.10 1.68
C THR A 68 10.34 3.45 3.03
N THR A 69 11.56 3.40 3.55
CA THR A 69 11.86 2.82 4.85
C THR A 69 12.27 3.93 5.82
N ARG A 70 11.72 3.89 7.03
CA ARG A 70 12.15 4.70 8.18
C ARG A 70 12.50 3.76 9.32
N GLY A 71 13.64 3.97 9.97
CA GLY A 71 14.15 3.06 11.00
C GLY A 71 15.00 1.92 10.44
N THR A 72 15.18 0.86 11.22
CA THR A 72 16.10 -0.25 10.90
C THR A 72 15.36 -1.57 10.71
N CYS A 73 15.61 -2.21 9.57
CA CYS A 73 15.09 -3.53 9.24
C CYS A 73 16.18 -4.37 8.55
N SER A 74 16.16 -5.68 8.79
CA SER A 74 16.95 -6.64 8.04
C SER A 74 16.35 -6.86 6.64
N VAL A 75 17.11 -7.55 5.79
CA VAL A 75 16.63 -7.90 4.44
C VAL A 75 15.48 -8.90 4.53
N GLU A 76 15.55 -9.85 5.45
CA GLU A 76 14.52 -10.85 5.68
C GLU A 76 13.21 -10.21 6.16
N GLU A 77 13.29 -9.28 7.10
CA GLU A 77 12.12 -8.55 7.61
C GLU A 77 11.50 -7.67 6.51
N MET A 78 12.32 -7.03 5.68
CA MET A 78 11.83 -6.26 4.53
C MET A 78 11.09 -7.15 3.53
N GLN A 79 11.62 -8.34 3.24
CA GLN A 79 10.97 -9.32 2.35
C GLN A 79 9.65 -9.81 2.94
N GLN A 80 9.60 -10.07 4.25
CA GLN A 80 8.36 -10.44 4.95
C GLN A 80 7.31 -9.31 4.88
N CYS A 81 7.73 -8.06 5.13
CA CYS A 81 6.87 -6.89 5.00
C CYS A 81 6.34 -6.74 3.56
N LEU A 82 7.20 -6.89 2.56
CA LEU A 82 6.82 -6.82 1.15
C LEU A 82 5.78 -7.89 0.80
N ALA A 83 6.00 -9.14 1.22
CA ALA A 83 5.06 -10.22 0.96
C ALA A 83 3.70 -9.98 1.64
N ALA A 84 3.70 -9.41 2.84
CA ALA A 84 2.47 -9.01 3.53
C ALA A 84 1.76 -7.86 2.81
N ALA A 85 2.51 -6.84 2.37
CA ALA A 85 2.00 -5.70 1.63
C ALA A 85 1.40 -6.11 0.28
N GLN A 86 2.04 -7.04 -0.45
CA GLN A 86 1.53 -7.59 -1.71
C GLN A 86 0.18 -8.30 -1.53
N ARG A 87 0.00 -9.06 -0.44
CA ARG A 87 -1.29 -9.68 -0.13
C ARG A 87 -2.35 -8.64 0.22
N ALA A 88 -2.00 -7.61 0.98
CA ALA A 88 -2.92 -6.54 1.34
C ALA A 88 -3.35 -5.71 0.12
N ALA A 89 -2.43 -5.51 -0.84
CA ALA A 89 -2.66 -4.76 -2.06
C ALA A 89 -3.84 -5.30 -2.88
N ASP A 90 -4.03 -6.63 -2.92
CA ASP A 90 -5.16 -7.23 -3.65
C ASP A 90 -6.51 -6.69 -3.12
N THR A 91 -6.68 -6.57 -1.81
CA THR A 91 -7.90 -6.02 -1.19
C THR A 91 -8.11 -4.55 -1.58
N ILE A 92 -7.02 -3.76 -1.63
CA ILE A 92 -7.08 -2.35 -2.01
C ILE A 92 -7.45 -2.21 -3.50
N PHE A 93 -6.88 -3.02 -4.37
CA PHE A 93 -7.23 -3.00 -5.80
C PHE A 93 -8.68 -3.43 -6.04
N GLN A 94 -9.19 -4.41 -5.29
CA GLN A 94 -10.61 -4.74 -5.35
C GLN A 94 -11.48 -3.56 -4.91
N PHE A 95 -11.10 -2.88 -3.82
CA PHE A 95 -11.80 -1.69 -3.36
C PHE A 95 -11.84 -0.58 -4.43
N TYR A 96 -10.75 -0.35 -5.17
CA TYR A 96 -10.76 0.61 -6.29
C TYR A 96 -11.75 0.23 -7.37
N ARG A 97 -11.75 -1.04 -7.80
CA ARG A 97 -12.64 -1.54 -8.84
C ARG A 97 -14.10 -1.44 -8.41
N ASP A 98 -14.41 -1.82 -7.18
CA ASP A 98 -15.77 -1.74 -6.64
C ASP A 98 -16.23 -0.29 -6.50
N SER A 99 -15.35 0.62 -6.11
CA SER A 99 -15.66 2.05 -5.99
C SER A 99 -16.00 2.66 -7.35
N VAL A 100 -15.21 2.35 -8.39
CA VAL A 100 -15.48 2.78 -9.76
C VAL A 100 -16.77 2.16 -10.28
N ARG A 101 -16.95 0.85 -10.12
CA ARG A 101 -18.19 0.16 -10.55
C ARG A 101 -19.42 0.79 -9.92
N ARG A 102 -19.43 1.06 -8.62
CA ARG A 102 -20.55 1.71 -7.92
C ARG A 102 -20.86 3.11 -8.46
N LYS A 103 -19.83 3.87 -8.87
CA LYS A 103 -20.01 5.20 -9.45
C LYS A 103 -20.71 5.14 -10.81
N TYR A 104 -20.39 4.15 -11.64
CA TYR A 104 -20.93 4.01 -12.99
C TYR A 104 -22.13 3.06 -13.11
N SER A 105 -22.43 2.23 -12.11
CA SER A 105 -23.56 1.28 -12.12
C SER A 105 -24.91 1.92 -11.76
N LYS A 106 -24.92 3.20 -11.37
CA LYS A 106 -26.15 3.97 -11.07
C LYS A 106 -26.62 4.82 -12.26
N SER A 107 -26.12 4.55 -13.46
CA SER A 107 -26.59 5.19 -14.69
C SER A 107 -27.67 4.37 -15.38
#